data_AF-A0A942EFF5-F1
#
_entry.id   AF-A0A942EFF5-F1
#
_cell.length_a   1.000
_cell.length_b   1.000
_cell.length_c   1.000
_cell.angle_alpha   90.00
_cell.angle_beta   90.00
_cell.angle_gamma   90.00
#
_symmetry.space_group_name_H-M   'P 1'
#
loop_
_entity.id
_entity.type
_entity.pdbx_description
1 polymer ?
#
loop_
_entity_poly.entity_id
_entity_poly.type
_entity_poly.pdbx_seq_one_letter_code
_entity_poly.pdbx_strand_id
1 'polypeptide(L)'
;MKEKKYHNHNKVYVKVEALFHPDGRLIPVALWWEDGCRYPVDRVIDICRAASLKAGGIGIRYACTVLGRQVYLFYEEDRWFMERREA
;
A
#
# COMPACT_ATOMS: atom_id res chain seq x y z
N MET A 1 0.34 -6.35 22.32
CA MET A 1 0.31 -6.77 20.91
C MET A 1 1.76 -6.99 20.50
N LYS A 2 2.20 -8.23 20.23
CA LYS A 2 3.61 -8.51 19.92
C LYS A 2 3.92 -7.96 18.53
N GLU A 3 4.86 -7.02 18.42
CA GLU A 3 5.41 -6.60 17.13
C GLU A 3 6.07 -7.81 16.46
N LYS A 4 5.38 -8.42 15.49
CA LYS A 4 6.01 -9.39 14.61
C LYS A 4 6.99 -8.60 13.72
N LYS A 5 8.29 -8.76 13.97
CA LYS A 5 9.37 -8.21 13.12
C LYS A 5 9.41 -8.98 11.80
N TYR A 6 8.57 -8.59 10.85
CA TYR A 6 8.71 -8.99 9.45
C TYR A 6 9.88 -8.19 8.83
N HIS A 7 11.12 -8.61 9.07
CA HIS A 7 12.30 -8.01 8.42
C HIS A 7 12.40 -8.54 6.98
N ASN A 8 11.56 -7.98 6.10
CA ASN A 8 11.77 -8.08 4.66
C ASN A 8 12.18 -6.70 4.15
N HIS A 9 13.40 -6.57 3.65
CA HIS A 9 13.94 -5.30 3.14
C HIS A 9 13.15 -4.73 1.96
N ASN A 10 12.36 -5.57 1.28
CA ASN A 10 11.48 -5.15 0.19
C ASN A 10 10.13 -4.63 0.66
N LYS A 11 9.80 -4.76 1.96
CA LYS A 11 8.52 -4.34 2.54
C LYS A 11 8.66 -3.00 3.25
N VAL A 12 8.06 -1.96 2.67
CA VAL A 12 8.06 -0.62 3.27
C VAL A 12 6.67 -0.33 3.79
N TYR A 13 6.51 -0.28 5.11
CA TYR A 13 5.28 0.19 5.71
C TYR A 13 5.18 1.70 5.52
N VAL A 14 4.05 2.16 4.99
CA VAL A 14 3.83 3.55 4.61
C VAL A 14 2.61 4.11 5.33
N LYS A 15 2.66 5.42 5.60
CA LYS A 15 1.46 6.15 6.00
C LYS A 15 0.59 6.33 4.76
N VAL A 16 -0.69 6.04 4.90
CA VAL A 16 -1.70 6.21 3.84
C VAL A 16 -2.88 6.98 4.41
N GLU A 17 -3.34 7.97 3.66
CA GLU A 17 -4.64 8.59 3.84
C GLU A 17 -5.62 7.79 2.99
N ALA A 18 -6.71 7.32 3.60
CA ALA A 18 -7.72 6.52 2.93
C ALA A 18 -9.12 6.95 3.36
N LEU A 19 -10.06 6.90 2.43
CA LEU A 19 -11.48 7.09 2.69
C LEU A 19 -12.10 5.73 3.00
N PHE A 20 -12.80 5.65 4.12
CA PHE A 20 -13.59 4.48 4.47
C PHE A 20 -15.06 4.76 4.17
N HIS A 21 -15.59 4.08 3.15
CA HIS A 21 -16.95 4.26 2.70
C HIS A 21 -17.94 3.44 3.55
N PRO A 22 -19.22 3.86 3.66
CA PRO A 22 -20.25 3.13 4.39
C PRO A 22 -20.49 1.69 3.90
N ASP A 23 -20.14 1.38 2.65
CA ASP A 23 -20.24 0.04 2.06
C ASP A 23 -19.07 -0.89 2.45
N GLY A 24 -18.16 -0.41 3.28
CA GLY A 24 -16.98 -1.15 3.74
C GLY A 24 -15.77 -1.05 2.81
N ARG A 25 -15.83 -0.26 1.72
CA ARG A 25 -14.66 -0.06 0.85
C ARG A 25 -13.68 0.94 1.46
N LEU A 26 -12.41 0.55 1.48
CA LEU A 26 -11.30 1.39 1.92
C LEU A 26 -10.51 1.87 0.69
N ILE A 27 -10.54 3.17 0.39
CA ILE A 27 -9.97 3.72 -0.85
C ILE A 27 -8.80 4.63 -0.52
N PRO A 28 -7.55 4.31 -0.93
CA PRO A 28 -6.41 5.18 -0.69
C PRO A 28 -6.51 6.46 -1.52
N VAL A 29 -6.21 7.60 -0.89
CA VAL A 29 -6.24 8.93 -1.54
C VAL A 29 -4.88 9.62 -1.55
N ALA A 30 -3.97 9.26 -0.64
CA ALA A 30 -2.57 9.69 -0.68
C ALA A 30 -1.68 8.76 0.15
N LEU A 31 -0.39 8.76 -0.14
CA LEU A 31 0.63 8.06 0.63
C LEU A 31 1.81 8.99 0.96
N TRP A 32 2.55 8.65 2.01
CA TRP A 32 3.83 9.28 2.32
C TRP A 32 4.94 8.29 2.06
N TRP A 33 5.93 8.70 1.25
CA TRP A 33 7.09 7.87 0.97
C TRP A 33 8.21 8.11 1.98
N GLU A 34 9.32 7.40 1.84
CA GLU A 34 10.47 7.43 2.74
C GLU A 34 11.13 8.82 2.83
N ASP A 35 10.91 9.68 1.83
CA ASP A 35 11.34 11.08 1.81
C ASP A 35 10.46 12.01 2.67
N GLY A 36 9.37 11.49 3.24
CA GLY A 36 8.39 12.26 4.01
C GLY A 36 7.43 13.09 3.17
N CYS A 37 7.54 13.06 1.83
CA CYS A 37 6.67 13.79 0.93
C CYS A 37 5.30 13.10 0.81
N ARG A 38 4.24 13.91 0.70
CA ARG A 38 2.88 13.42 0.42
C ARG A 38 2.69 13.27 -1.09
N TYR A 39 2.30 12.08 -1.50
CA TYR A 39 1.99 11.73 -2.87
C TYR A 39 0.49 11.43 -3.02
N PRO A 40 -0.29 12.33 -3.66
CA PRO A 40 -1.70 12.05 -3.96
C PRO A 40 -1.85 10.82 -4.87
N VAL A 41 -2.88 10.02 -4.62
CA VAL A 41 -3.32 8.97 -5.53
C VAL A 41 -4.20 9.59 -6.60
N ASP A 42 -3.75 9.55 -7.85
CA ASP A 42 -4.49 10.11 -8.99
C ASP A 42 -5.73 9.27 -9.30
N ARG A 43 -5.59 7.93 -9.24
CA ARG A 43 -6.65 6.97 -9.53
C ARG A 43 -6.35 5.62 -8.90
N VAL A 44 -7.40 4.93 -8.44
CA VAL A 44 -7.37 3.49 -8.14
C VAL A 44 -7.89 2.74 -9.36
N ILE A 45 -7.04 1.87 -9.92
CA ILE A 45 -7.30 1.10 -11.15
C ILE A 45 -7.97 -0.23 -10.83
N ASP A 46 -7.47 -0.94 -9.82
CA ASP A 46 -7.94 -2.27 -9.45
C ASP A 46 -7.76 -2.51 -7.94
N ILE A 47 -8.65 -3.35 -7.37
CA ILE A 47 -8.64 -3.74 -5.96
C ILE A 47 -8.92 -5.24 -5.88
N CYS A 48 -7.94 -6.03 -5.46
CA CYS A 48 -8.07 -7.49 -5.42
C CYS A 48 -7.31 -8.09 -4.23
N ARG A 49 -7.75 -9.27 -3.77
CA ARG A 49 -6.95 -10.09 -2.84
C ARG A 49 -5.74 -10.63 -3.61
N ALA A 50 -4.53 -10.37 -3.12
CA ALA A 50 -3.30 -10.83 -3.75
C ALA A 50 -2.22 -11.11 -2.71
N ALA A 51 -1.34 -12.06 -3.04
CA ALA A 51 -0.07 -12.21 -2.33
C ALA A 51 0.93 -11.16 -2.82
N SER A 52 1.67 -10.57 -1.90
CA SER A 52 2.86 -9.79 -2.24
C SER A 52 3.99 -10.76 -2.57
N LEU A 53 4.44 -10.77 -3.83
CA LEU A 53 5.43 -11.72 -4.31
C LEU A 53 6.84 -11.40 -3.80
N LYS A 54 7.17 -10.11 -3.59
CA LYS A 54 8.50 -9.67 -3.15
C LYS A 54 8.59 -9.43 -1.65
N ALA A 55 7.60 -8.73 -1.08
CA ALA A 55 7.57 -8.40 0.33
C ALA A 55 6.98 -9.52 1.20
N GLY A 56 6.28 -10.49 0.60
CA GLY A 56 5.54 -11.52 1.33
C GLY A 56 4.30 -10.95 2.02
N GLY A 57 3.36 -11.82 2.35
CA GLY A 57 2.06 -11.46 2.93
C GLY A 57 0.91 -11.65 1.94
N ILE A 58 -0.30 -11.79 2.48
CA ILE A 58 -1.54 -11.97 1.71
C ILE A 58 -2.54 -10.95 2.23
N GLY A 59 -2.93 -10.01 1.36
CA GLY A 59 -3.79 -8.88 1.74
C GLY A 59 -4.61 -8.37 0.56
N ILE A 60 -5.14 -7.16 0.71
CA ILE A 60 -5.79 -6.43 -0.39
C ILE A 60 -4.72 -5.62 -1.12
N ARG A 61 -4.57 -5.83 -2.42
CA ARG A 61 -3.71 -5.03 -3.29
C ARG A 61 -4.56 -4.01 -4.03
N TYR A 62 -4.11 -2.77 -3.99
CA TYR A 62 -4.64 -1.63 -4.72
C TYR A 62 -3.64 -1.28 -5.83
N ALA A 63 -4.03 -1.48 -7.08
CA ALA A 63 -3.30 -0.92 -8.22
C ALA A 63 -3.72 0.53 -8.37
N CYS A 64 -2.79 1.45 -8.23
CA CYS A 64 -3.06 2.90 -8.26
C CYS A 64 -2.14 3.59 -9.26
N THR A 65 -2.48 4.82 -9.65
CA THR A 65 -1.55 5.74 -10.30
C THR A 65 -1.19 6.89 -9.36
N VAL A 66 0.08 7.22 -9.30
CA VAL A 66 0.65 8.34 -8.54
C VAL A 66 1.64 9.06 -9.45
N LEU A 67 1.46 10.36 -9.66
CA LEU A 67 2.25 11.15 -10.62
C LEU A 67 2.27 10.50 -12.02
N GLY A 68 1.14 9.95 -12.45
CA GLY A 68 1.00 9.25 -13.74
C GLY A 68 1.71 7.90 -13.84
N ARG A 69 2.33 7.42 -12.75
CA ARG A 69 3.01 6.11 -12.71
C ARG A 69 2.17 5.10 -11.93
N GLN A 70 2.04 3.89 -12.48
CA GLN A 70 1.36 2.81 -11.76
C GLN A 70 2.18 2.38 -10.55
N VAL A 71 1.54 2.21 -9.41
CA VAL A 71 2.10 1.74 -8.13
C VAL A 71 1.16 0.71 -7.49
N TYR A 72 1.70 -0.09 -6.57
CA TYR A 72 0.92 -1.08 -5.81
C TYR A 72 1.00 -0.79 -4.32
N LEU A 73 -0.16 -0.58 -3.71
CA LEU A 73 -0.34 -0.50 -2.27
C LEU A 73 -0.97 -1.80 -1.77
N PHE A 74 -0.49 -2.31 -0.65
CA PHE A 74 -1.02 -3.50 -0.02
C PHE A 74 -1.52 -3.18 1.37
N TYR A 75 -2.69 -3.70 1.72
CA TYR A 75 -3.29 -3.60 3.05
C TYR A 75 -3.42 -5.00 3.67
N GLU A 76 -2.72 -5.21 4.78
CA GLU A 76 -2.75 -6.45 5.56
C GLU A 76 -2.63 -6.15 7.06
N GLU A 77 -3.26 -6.95 7.92
CA GLU A 77 -3.17 -6.79 9.39
C GLU A 77 -3.28 -5.32 9.86
N ASP A 78 -4.23 -4.58 9.29
CA ASP A 78 -4.50 -3.16 9.54
C ASP A 78 -3.34 -2.19 9.25
N ARG A 79 -2.42 -2.60 8.36
CA ARG A 79 -1.24 -1.82 7.97
C ARG A 79 -1.10 -1.74 6.46
N TRP A 80 -0.64 -0.58 6.00
CA TRP A 80 -0.32 -0.35 4.59
C TRP A 80 1.17 -0.55 4.33
N PHE A 81 1.48 -1.23 3.24
CA PHE A 81 2.85 -1.35 2.76
C PHE A 81 2.94 -1.27 1.24
N MET A 82 4.13 -0.97 0.76
CA MET A 82 4.52 -1.06 -0.64
C MET A 82 5.76 -1.94 -0.78
N GLU A 83 5.95 -2.45 -1.98
CA GLU A 83 7.20 -3.13 -2.36
C GLU A 83 8.20 -2.09 -2.87
N ARG A 84 9.47 -2.15 -2.42
CA ARG A 84 10.54 -1.42 -3.11
C ARG A 84 10.66 -1.97 -4.54
N ARG A 85 10.75 -1.06 -5.53
CA ARG A 85 11.18 -1.46 -6.87
C ARG A 85 12.67 -1.74 -6.82
N GLU A 86 13.09 -2.85 -7.41
CA GLU A 86 14.52 -3.11 -7.62
C GLU A 86 15.08 -2.00 -8.51
N ALA A 87 16.32 -1.58 -8.21
CA ALA A 87 17.11 -0.71 -9.08
C ALA A 87 17.52 -1.46 -10.35
#